data_AF-A0A9P5V6V6-F1
#
_entry.id   AF-A0A9P5V6V6-F1
#
_cell.length_a   1.000
_cell.length_b   1.000
_cell.length_c   1.000
_cell.angle_alpha   90.00
_cell.angle_beta   90.00
_cell.angle_gamma   90.00
#
_symmetry.space_group_name_H-M   'P 1'
#
loop_
_entity.id
_entity.type
_entity.pdbx_description
1 polymer ?
#
loop_
_entity_poly.entity_id
_entity_poly.type
_entity_poly.pdbx_seq_one_letter_code
_entity_poly.pdbx_strand_id
1 'polypeptide(L)'
;MLAASLSRALIASSPLPTRHLLTSLRTRFSIGASSLPHNRISCQPTLTLFPRATCSNNSIHYATPSLFRAPHSASTNGPSPTLSTNPSSKRLPTLSPPSHSSPHSQVFLDGSIRVQLPSGLEGTNELLKVNARLLRDYIQRTPHPPSKDYVTLSYYQFRPIPEKEDLLKIQYFFLTDLRAMDVVGRIYVSAEGINAQISCPKDRVEDFKAYYATHWPIFDKIRFNPAMSEGKAFKKLHVRIKGQLVADGIDNSTFDIYNEPTYLTPEEWHNELSSQTTPPILIDMRNHYESSIGHFEHAIRPDVTTFKENVDAMLDICKGKEDQEIYMYCTGGIRCTRSGALLKSNGFKSVKMLRGGVTAYGRYIQDQRELRIAEGRDEEVKSIYKGKNFTFDKRLGEPITDEVLATCHICGTACDTYSNCSNMACNLLMISCPACQQKHQGTCGSESCVEMVQELYEKQKKIDKNHPGLRGMKARLGVQPFHEHRLRVRPLKVMENRRNKARL
;
A
#
# COMPACT_ATOMS: atom_id res chain seq x y z
N MET A 1 52.58 28.97 -2.48
CA MET A 1 53.88 28.66 -1.84
C MET A 1 53.91 29.35 -0.50
N LEU A 2 54.27 28.64 0.58
CA LEU A 2 54.56 29.19 1.93
C LEU A 2 53.42 30.00 2.60
N ALA A 3 53.41 30.20 3.92
CA ALA A 3 53.88 29.33 5.01
C ALA A 3 53.04 29.59 6.26
N ALA A 4 52.96 28.59 7.15
CA ALA A 4 52.24 28.68 8.41
C ALA A 4 53.00 29.51 9.46
N SER A 5 52.29 29.91 10.52
CA SER A 5 52.90 30.03 11.86
C SER A 5 51.97 29.40 12.90
N LEU A 6 52.58 28.89 13.97
CA LEU A 6 51.96 28.10 15.04
C LEU A 6 52.37 28.67 16.40
N SER A 7 51.55 28.41 17.42
CA SER A 7 52.02 28.39 18.82
C SER A 7 51.23 27.36 19.63
N ARG A 8 51.87 26.79 20.67
CA ARG A 8 51.44 25.57 21.37
C ARG A 8 51.38 25.77 22.88
N ALA A 9 50.37 25.16 23.52
CA ALA A 9 50.38 24.52 24.84
C ALA A 9 49.03 23.72 24.93
N LEU A 10 48.88 22.44 25.31
CA LEU A 10 49.54 21.55 26.30
C LEU A 10 49.39 22.09 27.74
N ILE A 11 48.99 21.31 28.77
CA ILE A 11 49.08 19.86 29.02
C ILE A 11 47.72 19.28 29.52
N ALA A 12 47.56 17.96 29.52
CA ALA A 12 46.35 17.22 29.89
C ALA A 12 46.25 16.85 31.39
N SER A 13 45.06 16.41 31.84
CA SER A 13 44.90 15.14 32.61
C SER A 13 43.43 14.81 32.93
N SER A 14 43.16 13.51 33.14
CA SER A 14 41.93 12.92 33.69
C SER A 14 42.32 11.62 34.42
N PRO A 15 41.56 11.13 35.45
CA PRO A 15 40.43 10.24 35.16
C PRO A 15 39.27 10.23 36.20
N LEU A 16 38.27 9.37 35.93
CA LEU A 16 37.22 8.87 36.85
C LEU A 16 37.70 7.56 37.55
N PRO A 17 36.89 6.74 38.30
CA PRO A 17 35.54 6.89 38.90
C PRO A 17 35.48 6.45 40.40
N THR A 18 34.29 6.42 41.03
CA THR A 18 34.03 5.51 42.21
C THR A 18 32.55 5.04 42.29
N ARG A 19 32.23 4.07 43.17
CA ARG A 19 30.96 3.32 43.25
C ARG A 19 30.58 2.94 44.71
N HIS A 20 29.29 2.95 45.04
CA HIS A 20 28.64 2.28 46.19
C HIS A 20 27.12 2.11 45.85
N LEU A 21 26.29 1.12 46.26
CA LEU A 21 26.33 -0.04 47.19
C LEU A 21 26.26 0.30 48.69
N LEU A 22 25.27 -0.14 49.50
CA LEU A 22 24.06 -0.98 49.33
C LEU A 22 22.81 -0.19 49.87
N THR A 23 21.62 -0.67 50.27
CA THR A 23 21.06 -2.01 50.61
C THR A 23 19.55 -2.09 50.29
N SER A 24 18.68 -2.60 51.19
CA SER A 24 17.24 -2.84 50.95
C SER A 24 16.42 -2.77 52.24
N LEU A 25 15.11 -2.49 52.14
CA LEU A 25 14.12 -2.97 53.12
C LEU A 25 12.72 -3.10 52.47
N ARG A 26 11.92 -4.06 52.96
CA ARG A 26 10.51 -4.27 52.57
C ARG A 26 9.61 -3.95 53.76
N THR A 27 8.45 -3.35 53.51
CA THR A 27 7.36 -3.32 54.49
C THR A 27 6.04 -3.66 53.80
N ARG A 28 5.23 -4.52 54.44
CA ARG A 28 3.85 -4.82 54.01
C ARG A 28 2.91 -3.85 54.72
N PHE A 29 1.77 -3.55 54.09
CA PHE A 29 0.52 -3.31 54.83
C PHE A 29 -0.63 -4.04 54.14
N SER A 30 -1.63 -4.45 54.92
CA SER A 30 -2.76 -5.26 54.48
C SER A 30 -3.94 -5.06 55.43
N ILE A 31 -5.16 -5.18 54.90
CA ILE A 31 -6.44 -5.23 55.63
C ILE A 31 -6.89 -3.90 56.25
N GLY A 32 -8.18 -3.60 56.06
CA GLY A 32 -8.89 -2.45 56.62
C GLY A 32 -10.26 -2.32 55.94
N ALA A 33 -11.29 -2.95 56.51
CA ALA A 33 -12.61 -3.05 55.90
C ALA A 33 -13.72 -2.53 56.83
N SER A 34 -14.50 -1.58 56.33
CA SER A 34 -15.71 -1.01 56.95
C SER A 34 -16.44 -0.20 55.87
N SER A 35 -17.55 -0.65 55.27
CA SER A 35 -18.92 -0.77 55.81
C SER A 35 -19.73 0.54 55.81
N LEU A 36 -20.49 0.76 54.71
CA LEU A 36 -21.86 1.35 54.62
C LEU A 36 -22.16 2.73 55.26
N PRO A 37 -23.18 3.51 54.81
CA PRO A 37 -24.43 3.06 54.18
C PRO A 37 -24.86 3.81 52.89
N HIS A 38 -26.10 3.55 52.47
CA HIS A 38 -26.76 4.09 51.28
C HIS A 38 -26.91 5.63 51.27
N ASN A 39 -27.05 6.18 50.06
CA ASN A 39 -28.33 6.85 49.76
C ASN A 39 -28.74 6.71 48.28
N ARG A 40 -30.05 6.71 48.01
CA ARG A 40 -30.63 6.78 46.65
C ARG A 40 -31.20 8.18 46.43
N ILE A 41 -30.97 8.80 45.28
CA ILE A 41 -31.86 9.85 44.74
C ILE A 41 -32.10 9.56 43.25
N SER A 42 -33.36 9.65 42.84
CA SER A 42 -33.84 9.47 41.47
C SER A 42 -34.50 10.76 40.98
N CYS A 43 -34.19 11.23 39.76
CA CYS A 43 -34.92 12.33 39.13
C CYS A 43 -35.15 12.10 37.62
N GLN A 44 -36.43 11.96 37.27
CA GLN A 44 -37.07 12.20 35.97
C GLN A 44 -38.58 12.39 36.26
N PRO A 45 -39.38 12.97 35.36
CA PRO A 45 -39.07 13.90 34.27
C PRO A 45 -39.92 15.20 34.39
N THR A 46 -39.83 16.13 33.43
CA THR A 46 -40.89 17.16 33.23
C THR A 46 -41.10 17.47 31.74
N LEU A 47 -42.33 17.83 31.34
CA LEU A 47 -42.75 17.86 29.93
C LEU A 47 -43.87 18.89 29.70
N THR A 48 -43.63 19.87 28.82
CA THR A 48 -44.61 20.85 28.25
C THR A 48 -44.03 21.38 26.93
N LEU A 49 -44.63 21.22 25.74
CA LEU A 49 -45.94 21.66 25.18
C LEU A 49 -45.94 23.06 24.53
N PHE A 50 -45.69 23.06 23.20
CA PHE A 50 -46.37 23.77 22.09
C PHE A 50 -47.06 25.14 22.27
N PRO A 51 -46.97 26.03 21.25
CA PRO A 51 -47.98 26.00 20.16
C PRO A 51 -47.41 26.09 18.71
N ARG A 52 -48.31 26.13 17.72
CA ARG A 52 -48.08 25.99 16.26
C ARG A 52 -47.84 27.31 15.52
N ALA A 53 -47.21 27.21 14.34
CA ALA A 53 -47.53 28.04 13.16
C ALA A 53 -47.42 27.21 11.86
N THR A 54 -48.24 27.53 10.85
CA THR A 54 -48.24 26.99 9.47
C THR A 54 -47.59 28.02 8.50
N CYS A 55 -47.30 27.79 7.21
CA CYS A 55 -47.82 26.81 6.25
C CYS A 55 -46.86 26.57 5.06
N SER A 56 -47.22 25.62 4.18
CA SER A 56 -46.90 25.51 2.73
C SER A 56 -45.47 25.70 2.21
N ASN A 57 -44.94 24.67 1.51
CA ASN A 57 -44.68 24.82 0.07
C ASN A 57 -44.54 23.51 -0.73
N ASN A 58 -44.79 23.66 -2.03
CA ASN A 58 -45.03 22.67 -3.10
C ASN A 58 -44.15 21.40 -3.20
N SER A 59 -44.81 20.31 -3.59
CA SER A 59 -44.22 19.18 -4.32
C SER A 59 -43.79 19.59 -5.74
N ILE A 60 -42.70 19.01 -6.27
CA ILE A 60 -42.36 19.07 -7.69
C ILE A 60 -42.03 17.65 -8.19
N HIS A 61 -42.74 17.20 -9.22
CA HIS A 61 -42.39 16.01 -9.98
C HIS A 61 -41.32 16.35 -11.02
N TYR A 62 -40.36 15.45 -11.24
CA TYR A 62 -39.56 15.43 -12.47
C TYR A 62 -40.07 14.35 -13.41
N ALA A 63 -40.57 14.79 -14.57
CA ALA A 63 -41.00 13.94 -15.67
C ALA A 63 -39.97 13.98 -16.81
N THR A 64 -39.88 12.88 -17.56
CA THR A 64 -39.20 12.82 -18.86
C THR A 64 -39.90 13.69 -19.89
N PRO A 65 -39.15 14.20 -20.88
CA PRO A 65 -39.65 14.07 -22.26
C PRO A 65 -38.60 13.57 -23.25
N SER A 66 -39.08 13.11 -24.40
CA SER A 66 -38.27 12.58 -25.51
C SER A 66 -38.76 13.14 -26.85
N LEU A 67 -37.84 13.31 -27.82
CA LEU A 67 -38.06 13.48 -29.26
C LEU A 67 -38.77 14.78 -29.75
N PHE A 68 -38.12 15.51 -30.66
CA PHE A 68 -38.63 16.04 -31.95
C PHE A 68 -37.42 16.78 -32.60
N ARG A 69 -36.76 16.23 -33.64
CA ARG A 69 -37.01 16.30 -35.10
C ARG A 69 -36.39 17.55 -35.77
N ALA A 70 -35.69 17.33 -36.90
CA ALA A 70 -34.88 18.33 -37.63
C ALA A 70 -35.69 19.22 -38.60
N PRO A 71 -35.01 20.14 -39.32
CA PRO A 71 -34.97 19.96 -40.78
C PRO A 71 -33.62 20.26 -41.51
N HIS A 72 -33.41 19.48 -42.57
CA HIS A 72 -32.70 19.68 -43.86
C HIS A 72 -31.74 20.86 -44.14
N SER A 73 -30.62 20.54 -44.82
CA SER A 73 -30.37 20.98 -46.22
C SER A 73 -29.35 20.09 -46.99
N ALA A 74 -29.68 19.79 -48.26
CA ALA A 74 -28.87 19.48 -49.49
C ALA A 74 -27.31 19.47 -49.45
N SER A 75 -26.55 18.84 -50.38
CA SER A 75 -26.68 17.86 -51.50
C SER A 75 -25.21 17.56 -51.99
N THR A 76 -24.77 16.56 -52.78
CA THR A 76 -25.18 16.03 -54.10
C THR A 76 -24.47 14.68 -54.45
N ASN A 77 -25.05 13.92 -55.40
CA ASN A 77 -24.43 12.98 -56.38
C ASN A 77 -23.67 11.69 -55.95
N GLY A 78 -23.96 10.60 -56.67
CA GLY A 78 -23.18 9.33 -56.74
C GLY A 78 -22.45 9.18 -58.10
N PRO A 79 -22.35 7.98 -58.74
CA PRO A 79 -22.96 6.67 -58.44
C PRO A 79 -21.96 5.47 -58.40
N SER A 80 -22.48 4.25 -58.25
CA SER A 80 -21.75 2.96 -58.32
C SER A 80 -21.68 2.38 -59.75
N PRO A 81 -20.87 1.32 -59.95
CA PRO A 81 -21.28 0.21 -60.82
C PRO A 81 -21.23 -1.18 -60.12
N THR A 82 -21.76 -2.20 -60.79
CA THR A 82 -22.08 -3.54 -60.26
C THR A 82 -21.58 -4.68 -61.18
N LEU A 83 -21.34 -5.88 -60.62
CA LEU A 83 -21.75 -7.24 -61.09
C LEU A 83 -21.21 -8.28 -60.07
N SER A 84 -21.96 -9.30 -59.61
CA SER A 84 -22.27 -10.61 -60.24
C SER A 84 -21.01 -11.43 -60.58
N THR A 85 -20.82 -12.70 -60.17
CA THR A 85 -21.77 -13.83 -60.15
C THR A 85 -21.55 -14.86 -59.00
N ASN A 86 -22.44 -15.86 -58.92
CA ASN A 86 -22.33 -17.17 -58.22
C ASN A 86 -22.66 -18.26 -59.29
N PRO A 87 -22.58 -19.62 -59.08
CA PRO A 87 -22.50 -20.38 -57.82
C PRO A 87 -21.51 -21.58 -57.82
N SER A 88 -21.44 -22.32 -56.71
CA SER A 88 -21.43 -23.81 -56.73
C SER A 88 -21.74 -24.38 -55.33
N SER A 89 -22.08 -25.67 -55.25
CA SER A 89 -22.66 -26.29 -54.04
C SER A 89 -21.83 -27.45 -53.48
N LYS A 90 -21.86 -27.60 -52.15
CA LYS A 90 -21.75 -28.89 -51.43
C LYS A 90 -22.28 -28.73 -50.00
N ARG A 91 -22.86 -29.80 -49.46
CA ARG A 91 -23.51 -29.86 -48.13
C ARG A 91 -23.07 -31.17 -47.47
N LEU A 92 -22.66 -31.10 -46.19
CA LEU A 92 -22.49 -32.16 -45.16
C LEU A 92 -21.23 -31.86 -44.32
N PRO A 93 -21.13 -32.30 -43.04
CA PRO A 93 -22.19 -32.69 -42.11
C PRO A 93 -22.17 -31.84 -40.81
N THR A 94 -23.23 -31.89 -40.02
CA THR A 94 -23.22 -31.41 -38.62
C THR A 94 -22.47 -32.39 -37.73
N LEU A 95 -21.26 -32.04 -37.29
CA LEU A 95 -20.52 -32.78 -36.27
C LEU A 95 -20.82 -32.20 -34.88
N SER A 96 -21.37 -33.05 -34.00
CA SER A 96 -21.49 -32.71 -32.57
C SER A 96 -20.10 -32.72 -31.92
N PRO A 97 -19.76 -31.76 -31.04
CA PRO A 97 -18.49 -31.78 -30.32
C PRO A 97 -18.42 -32.98 -29.36
N PRO A 98 -17.24 -33.61 -29.18
CA PRO A 98 -17.11 -34.84 -28.40
C PRO A 98 -17.29 -34.61 -26.90
N SER A 99 -18.11 -35.46 -26.27
CA SER A 99 -18.47 -35.39 -24.85
C SER A 99 -17.41 -35.99 -23.92
N HIS A 100 -16.27 -35.31 -23.78
CA HIS A 100 -15.24 -35.63 -22.79
C HIS A 100 -14.91 -34.44 -21.86
N SER A 101 -15.87 -34.07 -21.01
CA SER A 101 -15.60 -33.27 -19.81
C SER A 101 -14.92 -34.11 -18.74
N SER A 102 -13.77 -33.64 -18.23
CA SER A 102 -13.21 -34.20 -17.00
C SER A 102 -14.00 -33.73 -15.77
N PRO A 103 -13.92 -34.40 -14.60
CA PRO A 103 -14.77 -34.08 -13.43
C PRO A 103 -14.53 -32.72 -12.75
N HIS A 104 -13.73 -31.81 -13.33
CA HIS A 104 -13.22 -30.61 -12.67
C HIS A 104 -13.54 -29.27 -13.37
N SER A 105 -14.38 -29.26 -14.41
CA SER A 105 -14.66 -28.05 -15.21
C SER A 105 -16.11 -27.52 -15.16
N GLN A 106 -16.92 -27.89 -14.15
CA GLN A 106 -18.29 -27.40 -13.97
C GLN A 106 -18.54 -26.71 -12.60
N VAL A 107 -17.83 -25.61 -12.31
CA VAL A 107 -18.14 -24.72 -11.16
C VAL A 107 -17.95 -23.23 -11.50
N PHE A 108 -18.22 -22.82 -12.74
CA PHE A 108 -18.17 -21.42 -13.18
C PHE A 108 -19.20 -21.15 -14.29
N LEU A 109 -20.49 -20.98 -13.93
CA LEU A 109 -21.52 -20.38 -14.81
C LEU A 109 -22.85 -20.06 -14.10
N ASP A 110 -22.79 -19.60 -12.84
CA ASP A 110 -23.89 -18.89 -12.17
C ASP A 110 -23.28 -17.78 -11.30
N GLY A 111 -23.84 -16.57 -11.32
CA GLY A 111 -23.36 -15.39 -10.59
C GLY A 111 -23.66 -15.41 -9.08
N SER A 112 -23.82 -16.60 -8.48
CA SER A 112 -24.31 -16.74 -7.10
C SER A 112 -23.52 -17.74 -6.25
N ILE A 113 -22.24 -17.43 -5.98
CA ILE A 113 -21.56 -17.95 -4.76
C ILE A 113 -22.16 -17.25 -3.53
N ARG A 114 -23.44 -17.54 -3.25
CA ARG A 114 -24.04 -17.30 -1.94
C ARG A 114 -23.54 -18.41 -1.03
N VAL A 115 -22.44 -18.15 -0.31
CA VAL A 115 -22.20 -18.87 0.95
C VAL A 115 -23.35 -18.50 1.87
N GLN A 116 -24.37 -19.35 1.88
CA GLN A 116 -25.62 -19.10 2.57
C GLN A 116 -25.32 -19.07 4.07
N LEU A 117 -25.45 -17.88 4.67
CA LEU A 117 -25.31 -17.72 6.12
C LEU A 117 -26.30 -18.69 6.80
N PRO A 118 -25.85 -19.58 7.69
CA PRO A 118 -26.74 -20.47 8.44
C PRO A 118 -27.93 -19.72 9.04
N SER A 119 -29.12 -20.31 8.89
CA SER A 119 -30.39 -19.76 9.38
C SER A 119 -30.28 -19.40 10.87
N GLY A 120 -30.56 -18.15 11.23
CA GLY A 120 -30.44 -17.64 12.60
C GLY A 120 -29.24 -16.71 12.87
N LEU A 121 -28.49 -16.28 11.84
CA LEU A 121 -27.38 -15.32 11.97
C LEU A 121 -27.78 -13.85 12.20
N GLU A 122 -28.93 -13.62 12.85
CA GLU A 122 -29.36 -12.31 13.35
C GLU A 122 -28.86 -12.08 14.79
N GLY A 123 -27.57 -11.77 14.92
CA GLY A 123 -27.02 -11.14 16.13
C GLY A 123 -25.81 -11.79 16.79
N THR A 124 -25.14 -10.97 17.60
CA THR A 124 -24.01 -11.26 18.51
C THR A 124 -22.61 -11.49 17.90
N ASN A 125 -21.60 -10.94 18.58
CA ASN A 125 -20.18 -10.97 18.21
C ASN A 125 -19.49 -12.35 18.40
N GLU A 126 -20.20 -13.36 18.90
CA GLU A 126 -19.62 -14.65 19.30
C GLU A 126 -19.36 -15.58 18.10
N LEU A 127 -20.30 -15.61 17.14
CA LEU A 127 -20.22 -16.46 15.93
C LEU A 127 -18.98 -16.13 15.06
N LEU A 128 -18.52 -14.89 15.08
CA LEU A 128 -17.32 -14.45 14.37
C LEU A 128 -16.02 -15.00 14.97
N LYS A 129 -16.00 -15.35 16.27
CA LYS A 129 -14.87 -16.07 16.89
C LYS A 129 -14.79 -17.53 16.42
N VAL A 130 -15.94 -18.21 16.29
CA VAL A 130 -16.04 -19.59 15.76
C VAL A 130 -15.48 -19.66 14.34
N ASN A 131 -15.80 -18.64 13.53
CA ASN A 131 -15.39 -18.54 12.13
C ASN A 131 -13.85 -18.50 11.96
N ALA A 132 -13.08 -17.99 12.93
CA ALA A 132 -11.62 -17.96 12.84
C ALA A 132 -10.95 -19.36 12.78
N ARG A 133 -11.62 -20.43 13.20
CA ARG A 133 -11.18 -21.82 12.96
C ARG A 133 -11.66 -22.33 11.61
N LEU A 134 -12.96 -22.21 11.33
CA LEU A 134 -13.56 -22.69 10.07
C LEU A 134 -12.90 -22.04 8.84
N LEU A 135 -12.59 -20.74 8.91
CA LEU A 135 -11.89 -20.01 7.86
C LEU A 135 -10.42 -20.45 7.71
N ARG A 136 -9.73 -20.85 8.79
CA ARG A 136 -8.40 -21.49 8.68
C ARG A 136 -8.48 -22.87 8.04
N ASP A 137 -9.46 -23.67 8.44
CA ASP A 137 -9.64 -25.03 7.91
C ASP A 137 -10.07 -24.98 6.44
N TYR A 138 -10.93 -24.03 6.04
CA TYR A 138 -11.25 -23.71 4.64
C TYR A 138 -10.02 -23.22 3.87
N ILE A 139 -9.22 -22.30 4.44
CA ILE A 139 -7.96 -21.85 3.84
C ILE A 139 -6.98 -23.01 3.62
N GLN A 140 -6.92 -23.99 4.52
CA GLN A 140 -6.06 -25.16 4.40
C GLN A 140 -6.58 -26.21 3.40
N ARG A 141 -7.90 -26.31 3.22
CA ARG A 141 -8.54 -27.35 2.40
C ARG A 141 -8.80 -26.93 0.95
N THR A 142 -9.12 -25.66 0.69
CA THR A 142 -9.35 -25.15 -0.67
C THR A 142 -8.00 -24.99 -1.40
N PRO A 143 -7.73 -25.78 -2.46
CA PRO A 143 -6.49 -25.66 -3.23
C PRO A 143 -6.43 -24.31 -3.95
N HIS A 144 -5.22 -23.78 -4.13
CA HIS A 144 -5.01 -22.68 -5.07
C HIS A 144 -4.94 -23.27 -6.49
N PRO A 145 -5.80 -22.86 -7.44
CA PRO A 145 -5.64 -23.24 -8.85
C PRO A 145 -4.27 -22.75 -9.38
N PRO A 146 -3.58 -23.53 -10.23
CA PRO A 146 -2.22 -23.21 -10.65
C PRO A 146 -2.20 -22.16 -11.78
N SER A 147 -2.53 -20.91 -11.48
CA SER A 147 -2.28 -19.81 -12.43
C SER A 147 -0.78 -19.55 -12.56
N LYS A 148 -0.32 -19.36 -13.81
CA LYS A 148 1.09 -19.16 -14.15
C LYS A 148 1.51 -17.69 -14.15
N ASP A 149 0.58 -16.77 -14.45
CA ASP A 149 0.84 -15.34 -14.60
C ASP A 149 -0.13 -14.49 -13.76
N TYR A 150 0.38 -13.41 -13.15
CA TYR A 150 -0.38 -12.56 -12.23
C TYR A 150 -0.13 -11.09 -12.53
N VAL A 151 -1.19 -10.28 -12.52
CA VAL A 151 -1.08 -8.83 -12.48
C VAL A 151 -1.06 -8.40 -11.02
N THR A 152 -0.05 -7.62 -10.62
CA THR A 152 -0.05 -6.98 -9.30
C THR A 152 -0.81 -5.66 -9.38
N LEU A 153 -1.86 -5.52 -8.56
CA LEU A 153 -2.77 -4.39 -8.53
C LEU A 153 -2.70 -3.69 -7.17
N SER A 154 -2.73 -2.36 -7.18
CA SER A 154 -2.95 -1.53 -6.00
C SER A 154 -4.24 -0.73 -6.16
N TYR A 155 -4.98 -0.49 -5.08
CA TYR A 155 -6.19 0.33 -5.12
C TYR A 155 -6.58 0.81 -3.71
N TYR A 156 -7.37 1.88 -3.65
CA TYR A 156 -8.00 2.38 -2.44
C TYR A 156 -9.25 3.16 -2.81
N GLN A 157 -10.15 3.31 -1.84
CA GLN A 157 -11.24 4.29 -1.89
C GLN A 157 -11.56 4.73 -0.46
N PHE A 158 -11.55 6.04 -0.23
CA PHE A 158 -12.15 6.63 0.96
C PHE A 158 -13.67 6.68 0.75
N ARG A 159 -14.39 5.88 1.53
CA ARG A 159 -15.85 5.75 1.52
C ARG A 159 -16.28 5.27 2.90
N PRO A 160 -16.91 6.13 3.72
CA PRO A 160 -17.46 5.75 5.01
C PRO A 160 -18.34 4.51 4.87
N ILE A 161 -17.93 3.43 5.51
CA ILE A 161 -18.67 2.18 5.59
C ILE A 161 -19.68 2.36 6.73
N PRO A 162 -21.00 2.38 6.47
CA PRO A 162 -22.00 2.62 7.50
C PRO A 162 -21.93 1.56 8.61
N GLU A 163 -22.26 1.91 9.86
CA GLU A 163 -22.15 0.95 11.00
C GLU A 163 -22.99 -0.34 10.83
N LYS A 164 -24.06 -0.27 10.01
CA LYS A 164 -24.88 -1.42 9.58
C LYS A 164 -24.14 -2.41 8.65
N GLU A 165 -23.03 -2.00 8.05
CA GLU A 165 -22.18 -2.82 7.19
C GLU A 165 -20.98 -3.32 7.99
N ASP A 166 -21.17 -4.48 8.61
CA ASP A 166 -20.17 -5.11 9.45
C ASP A 166 -18.83 -5.31 8.72
N LEU A 167 -17.78 -4.64 9.23
CA LEU A 167 -16.41 -4.77 8.74
C LEU A 167 -15.89 -6.21 8.80
N LEU A 168 -16.41 -7.04 9.72
CA LEU A 168 -16.07 -8.46 9.86
C LEU A 168 -16.76 -9.30 8.76
N LYS A 169 -17.98 -8.95 8.34
CA LYS A 169 -18.65 -9.49 7.14
C LYS A 169 -17.86 -9.18 5.88
N ILE A 170 -17.39 -7.94 5.69
CA ILE A 170 -16.51 -7.57 4.56
C ILE A 170 -15.20 -8.38 4.62
N GLN A 171 -14.58 -8.47 5.79
CA GLN A 171 -13.37 -9.25 6.01
C GLN A 171 -13.55 -10.74 5.68
N TYR A 172 -14.70 -11.32 6.05
CA TYR A 172 -15.04 -12.71 5.79
C TYR A 172 -15.16 -13.01 4.30
N PHE A 173 -16.03 -12.29 3.59
CA PHE A 173 -16.26 -12.51 2.15
C PHE A 173 -15.00 -12.27 1.31
N PHE A 174 -14.21 -11.23 1.61
CA PHE A 174 -12.92 -11.04 0.96
C PHE A 174 -11.91 -12.18 1.24
N LEU A 175 -12.05 -12.94 2.33
CA LEU A 175 -11.18 -14.10 2.63
C LEU A 175 -11.69 -15.42 2.03
N THR A 176 -12.99 -15.56 1.76
CA THR A 176 -13.58 -16.72 1.08
C THR A 176 -13.53 -16.57 -0.44
N ASP A 177 -14.04 -15.47 -0.97
CA ASP A 177 -14.45 -15.37 -2.38
C ASP A 177 -13.22 -15.09 -3.27
N LEU A 178 -12.41 -14.11 -2.86
CA LEU A 178 -11.16 -13.77 -3.54
C LEU A 178 -10.14 -14.92 -3.48
N ARG A 179 -10.27 -15.83 -2.50
CA ARG A 179 -9.45 -17.05 -2.42
C ARG A 179 -9.79 -18.03 -3.54
N ALA A 180 -11.07 -18.16 -3.92
CA ALA A 180 -11.48 -19.02 -5.04
C ALA A 180 -10.92 -18.51 -6.39
N MET A 181 -10.65 -17.20 -6.49
CA MET A 181 -9.99 -16.55 -7.63
C MET A 181 -8.45 -16.58 -7.55
N ASP A 182 -7.83 -17.27 -6.59
CA ASP A 182 -6.39 -17.25 -6.28
C ASP A 182 -5.78 -15.83 -6.11
N VAL A 183 -6.59 -14.86 -5.69
CA VAL A 183 -6.10 -13.53 -5.33
C VAL A 183 -5.31 -13.63 -4.02
N VAL A 184 -4.05 -13.20 -4.04
CA VAL A 184 -3.17 -13.10 -2.87
C VAL A 184 -2.79 -11.65 -2.65
N GLY A 185 -2.50 -11.23 -1.42
CA GLY A 185 -2.29 -9.81 -1.15
C GLY A 185 -2.49 -9.36 0.28
N ARG A 186 -2.59 -8.05 0.46
CA ARG A 186 -3.03 -7.38 1.68
C ARG A 186 -4.19 -6.45 1.32
N ILE A 187 -5.32 -6.62 2.00
CA ILE A 187 -6.46 -5.71 1.95
C ILE A 187 -6.66 -5.19 3.37
N TYR A 188 -6.73 -3.87 3.52
CA TYR A 188 -7.12 -3.20 4.74
C TYR A 188 -8.51 -2.61 4.55
N VAL A 189 -9.38 -2.87 5.52
CA VAL A 189 -10.74 -2.33 5.58
C VAL A 189 -10.83 -1.49 6.85
N SER A 190 -11.49 -0.35 6.77
CA SER A 190 -11.71 0.59 7.87
C SER A 190 -13.14 1.09 7.80
N ALA A 191 -13.64 1.71 8.87
CA ALA A 191 -14.84 2.55 8.78
C ALA A 191 -14.68 3.66 7.70
N GLU A 192 -13.44 4.03 7.36
CA GLU A 192 -13.10 4.98 6.28
C GLU A 192 -13.19 4.42 4.85
N GLY A 193 -13.34 3.10 4.64
CA GLY A 193 -13.36 2.46 3.32
C GLY A 193 -12.34 1.32 3.16
N ILE A 194 -11.57 1.35 2.06
CA ILE A 194 -10.68 0.25 1.64
C ILE A 194 -9.31 0.71 1.09
N ASN A 195 -8.26 -0.08 1.35
CA ASN A 195 -6.89 0.10 0.84
C ASN A 195 -6.24 -1.27 0.60
N ALA A 196 -5.71 -1.53 -0.61
CA ALA A 196 -5.28 -2.86 -1.02
C ALA A 196 -4.05 -2.88 -1.94
N GLN A 197 -3.29 -3.97 -1.82
CA GLN A 197 -2.21 -4.37 -2.71
C GLN A 197 -2.28 -5.89 -2.90
N ILE A 198 -2.55 -6.36 -4.11
CA ILE A 198 -2.81 -7.76 -4.43
C ILE A 198 -2.01 -8.21 -5.66
N SER A 199 -1.88 -9.52 -5.85
CA SER A 199 -1.61 -10.15 -7.14
C SER A 199 -2.83 -11.00 -7.50
N CYS A 200 -3.46 -10.69 -8.63
CA CYS A 200 -4.59 -11.42 -9.21
C CYS A 200 -4.09 -12.24 -10.40
N PRO A 201 -4.53 -13.50 -10.60
CA PRO A 201 -4.30 -14.22 -11.85
C PRO A 201 -4.68 -13.37 -13.07
N LYS A 202 -3.83 -13.36 -14.11
CA LYS A 202 -4.00 -12.49 -15.28
C LYS A 202 -5.31 -12.79 -16.04
N ASP A 203 -5.73 -14.04 -16.03
CA ASP A 203 -7.00 -14.56 -16.56
C ASP A 203 -8.24 -14.18 -15.74
N ARG A 204 -8.08 -13.69 -14.50
CA ARG A 204 -9.18 -13.40 -13.56
C ARG A 204 -9.34 -11.91 -13.20
N VAL A 205 -8.61 -11.01 -13.87
CA VAL A 205 -8.66 -9.57 -13.54
C VAL A 205 -10.06 -8.98 -13.76
N GLU A 206 -10.78 -9.38 -14.81
CA GLU A 206 -12.14 -8.88 -15.09
C GLU A 206 -13.19 -9.53 -14.17
N ASP A 207 -13.11 -10.84 -13.89
CA ASP A 207 -13.93 -11.52 -12.87
C ASP A 207 -13.81 -10.81 -11.51
N PHE A 208 -12.58 -10.47 -11.13
CA PHE A 208 -12.25 -9.79 -9.89
C PHE A 208 -12.81 -8.35 -9.82
N LYS A 209 -12.79 -7.60 -10.93
CA LYS A 209 -13.45 -6.29 -11.04
C LYS A 209 -14.98 -6.42 -10.95
N ALA A 210 -15.55 -7.39 -11.67
CA ALA A 210 -16.99 -7.66 -11.69
C ALA A 210 -17.51 -8.08 -10.30
N TYR A 211 -16.72 -8.84 -9.52
CA TYR A 211 -17.03 -9.17 -8.13
C TYR A 211 -17.18 -7.90 -7.27
N TYR A 212 -16.26 -6.93 -7.38
CA TYR A 212 -16.38 -5.65 -6.68
C TYR A 212 -17.64 -4.89 -7.09
N ALA A 213 -17.89 -4.73 -8.39
CA ALA A 213 -19.07 -4.02 -8.89
C ALA A 213 -20.40 -4.68 -8.47
N THR A 214 -20.45 -6.02 -8.39
CA THR A 214 -21.67 -6.78 -8.12
C THR A 214 -21.95 -6.94 -6.62
N HIS A 215 -20.95 -7.29 -5.82
CA HIS A 215 -21.13 -7.60 -4.40
C HIS A 215 -20.82 -6.41 -3.48
N TRP A 216 -20.05 -5.43 -3.95
CA TRP A 216 -19.56 -4.30 -3.16
C TRP A 216 -19.78 -2.94 -3.86
N PRO A 217 -21.02 -2.60 -4.29
CA PRO A 217 -21.32 -1.35 -5.01
C PRO A 217 -21.05 -0.07 -4.20
N ILE A 218 -20.77 -0.19 -2.89
CA ILE A 218 -20.22 0.89 -2.06
C ILE A 218 -18.85 1.38 -2.54
N PHE A 219 -18.06 0.51 -3.19
CA PHE A 219 -16.72 0.79 -3.72
C PHE A 219 -16.75 1.15 -5.21
N ASP A 220 -17.73 1.97 -5.57
CA ASP A 220 -18.05 2.51 -6.90
C ASP A 220 -16.93 3.28 -7.61
N LYS A 221 -15.92 3.76 -6.88
CA LYS A 221 -14.86 4.64 -7.40
C LYS A 221 -13.45 4.04 -7.29
N ILE A 222 -13.33 2.74 -7.01
CA ILE A 222 -12.03 2.06 -7.02
C ILE A 222 -11.37 2.23 -8.40
N ARG A 223 -10.17 2.84 -8.40
CA ARG A 223 -9.26 2.82 -9.55
C ARG A 223 -8.21 1.75 -9.33
N PHE A 224 -8.33 0.63 -10.04
CA PHE A 224 -7.34 -0.43 -10.04
C PHE A 224 -6.06 0.03 -10.76
N ASN A 225 -5.01 0.26 -9.99
CA ASN A 225 -3.71 0.79 -10.44
C ASN A 225 -2.71 -0.37 -10.58
N PRO A 226 -2.47 -0.89 -11.80
CA PRO A 226 -1.54 -1.98 -12.03
C PRO A 226 -0.09 -1.55 -11.82
N ALA A 227 0.73 -2.47 -11.33
CA ALA A 227 2.17 -2.29 -11.26
C ALA A 227 2.81 -2.32 -12.66
N MET A 228 4.10 -1.95 -12.73
CA MET A 228 4.87 -1.99 -13.98
C MET A 228 5.29 -3.44 -14.29
N SER A 229 5.73 -4.18 -13.27
CA SER A 229 6.11 -5.58 -13.38
C SER A 229 4.98 -6.54 -12.98
N GLU A 230 4.78 -7.58 -13.79
CA GLU A 230 3.89 -8.72 -13.49
C GLU A 230 4.55 -9.72 -12.51
N GLY A 231 3.74 -10.64 -11.98
CA GLY A 231 4.18 -11.75 -11.13
C GLY A 231 3.50 -11.80 -9.76
N LYS A 232 3.60 -12.97 -9.09
CA LYS A 232 2.96 -13.23 -7.78
C LYS A 232 3.74 -12.57 -6.65
N ALA A 233 3.61 -11.26 -6.49
CA ALA A 233 4.28 -10.45 -5.47
C ALA A 233 4.00 -10.91 -4.03
N PHE A 234 2.83 -11.48 -3.76
CA PHE A 234 2.43 -11.97 -2.43
C PHE A 234 2.55 -13.50 -2.29
N LYS A 235 2.44 -14.02 -1.06
CA LYS A 235 2.44 -15.48 -0.76
C LYS A 235 1.08 -16.03 -0.34
N LYS A 236 0.18 -15.17 0.12
CA LYS A 236 -1.09 -15.49 0.79
C LYS A 236 -1.97 -14.24 0.79
N LEU A 237 -3.27 -14.39 0.95
CA LEU A 237 -4.19 -13.28 1.18
C LEU A 237 -4.24 -12.90 2.67
N HIS A 238 -4.30 -11.61 2.94
CA HIS A 238 -4.45 -11.03 4.28
C HIS A 238 -5.44 -9.87 4.23
N VAL A 239 -6.68 -10.12 4.62
CA VAL A 239 -7.67 -9.07 4.88
C VAL A 239 -7.61 -8.70 6.36
N ARG A 240 -7.46 -7.42 6.69
CA ARG A 240 -7.33 -6.94 8.08
C ARG A 240 -8.15 -5.68 8.30
N ILE A 241 -9.00 -5.69 9.33
CA ILE A 241 -9.66 -4.49 9.81
C ILE A 241 -8.62 -3.54 10.46
N LYS A 242 -8.83 -2.23 10.30
CA LYS A 242 -8.00 -1.14 10.78
C LYS A 242 -8.87 0.01 11.28
N GLY A 243 -8.35 0.82 12.21
CA GLY A 243 -8.96 2.10 12.58
C GLY A 243 -8.75 3.20 11.53
N GLN A 244 -7.65 3.12 10.76
CA GLN A 244 -7.36 4.01 9.62
C GLN A 244 -6.75 3.19 8.47
N LEU A 245 -7.10 3.52 7.22
CA LEU A 245 -6.58 2.88 6.00
C LEU A 245 -5.09 3.13 5.79
N VAL A 246 -4.63 4.31 6.20
CA VAL A 246 -3.23 4.70 6.28
C VAL A 246 -3.08 5.60 7.51
N ALA A 247 -2.19 5.25 8.42
CA ALA A 247 -2.12 5.90 9.73
C ALA A 247 -1.23 7.15 9.68
N ASP A 248 -1.87 8.32 9.73
CA ASP A 248 -1.24 9.64 9.93
C ASP A 248 -1.17 10.02 11.42
N GLY A 249 -2.02 9.45 12.26
CA GLY A 249 -2.17 9.87 13.65
C GLY A 249 -2.67 11.32 13.80
N ILE A 250 -3.49 11.77 12.85
CA ILE A 250 -4.39 12.93 12.95
C ILE A 250 -5.80 12.40 13.26
N ASP A 251 -6.60 13.17 13.99
CA ASP A 251 -7.98 12.84 14.27
C ASP A 251 -8.86 13.08 13.02
N ASN A 252 -9.72 12.12 12.68
CA ASN A 252 -10.58 12.20 11.50
C ASN A 252 -11.64 13.32 11.60
N SER A 253 -11.86 13.90 12.79
CA SER A 253 -12.80 15.00 13.00
C SER A 253 -12.21 16.38 12.73
N THR A 254 -10.89 16.53 12.56
CA THR A 254 -10.23 17.85 12.41
C THR A 254 -10.06 18.31 10.96
N PHE A 255 -10.45 17.50 9.97
CA PHE A 255 -10.40 17.86 8.55
C PHE A 255 -11.43 17.05 7.75
N ASP A 256 -11.89 17.57 6.61
CA ASP A 256 -12.77 16.81 5.71
C ASP A 256 -11.95 16.08 4.64
N ILE A 257 -12.05 14.75 4.60
CA ILE A 257 -11.42 13.90 3.58
C ILE A 257 -11.97 14.16 2.17
N TYR A 258 -13.16 14.75 2.04
CA TYR A 258 -13.79 15.12 0.77
C TYR A 258 -13.39 16.50 0.24
N ASN A 259 -12.62 17.28 0.99
CA ASN A 259 -11.98 18.51 0.53
C ASN A 259 -10.77 18.16 -0.36
N GLU A 260 -11.00 17.39 -1.43
CA GLU A 260 -9.95 16.67 -2.17
C GLU A 260 -8.95 17.63 -2.87
N PRO A 261 -7.66 17.25 -2.94
CA PRO A 261 -6.68 17.95 -3.77
C PRO A 261 -6.95 17.74 -5.27
N THR A 262 -6.42 18.64 -6.11
CA THR A 262 -6.48 18.53 -7.57
C THR A 262 -5.66 17.34 -8.05
N TYR A 263 -6.31 16.33 -8.63
CA TYR A 263 -5.66 15.09 -9.09
C TYR A 263 -5.15 15.21 -10.54
N LEU A 264 -3.85 15.44 -10.72
CA LEU A 264 -3.20 15.41 -12.05
C LEU A 264 -2.94 13.97 -12.49
N THR A 265 -3.26 13.63 -13.73
CA THR A 265 -2.77 12.42 -14.41
C THR A 265 -1.24 12.43 -14.53
N PRO A 266 -0.60 11.27 -14.81
CA PRO A 266 0.83 11.22 -15.09
C PRO A 266 1.33 12.20 -16.15
N GLU A 267 0.56 12.44 -17.21
CA GLU A 267 0.89 13.33 -18.31
C GLU A 267 0.75 14.81 -17.90
N GLU A 268 -0.36 15.20 -17.29
CA GLU A 268 -0.55 16.55 -16.73
C GLU A 268 0.55 16.87 -15.71
N TRP A 269 0.87 15.92 -14.83
CA TRP A 269 1.94 16.03 -13.83
C TRP A 269 3.33 16.16 -14.47
N HIS A 270 3.62 15.38 -15.52
CA HIS A 270 4.87 15.48 -16.25
C HIS A 270 5.01 16.85 -16.93
N ASN A 271 3.97 17.31 -17.61
CA ASN A 271 3.97 18.53 -18.39
C ASN A 271 3.99 19.79 -17.49
N GLU A 272 3.19 19.83 -16.42
CA GLU A 272 3.19 20.94 -15.46
C GLU A 272 4.54 21.09 -14.75
N LEU A 273 5.16 20.00 -14.28
CA LEU A 273 6.45 20.09 -13.58
C LEU A 273 7.64 20.34 -14.53
N SER A 274 7.59 19.84 -15.77
CA SER A 274 8.68 20.04 -16.74
C SER A 274 8.67 21.42 -17.42
N SER A 275 7.55 22.15 -17.38
CA SER A 275 7.40 23.47 -18.00
C SER A 275 7.64 24.64 -17.03
N GLN A 276 7.74 24.38 -15.72
CA GLN A 276 7.95 25.41 -14.71
C GLN A 276 9.39 25.94 -14.70
N THR A 277 9.53 27.27 -14.87
CA THR A 277 10.82 27.98 -14.80
C THR A 277 11.37 28.11 -13.38
N THR A 278 10.53 27.92 -12.37
CA THR A 278 10.86 27.93 -10.94
C THR A 278 10.25 26.68 -10.28
N PRO A 279 11.03 25.80 -9.62
CA PRO A 279 10.49 24.60 -9.00
C PRO A 279 9.43 24.92 -7.92
N PRO A 280 8.27 24.24 -7.92
CA PRO A 280 7.20 24.48 -6.94
C PRO A 280 7.50 23.79 -5.59
N ILE A 281 6.58 23.90 -4.63
CA ILE A 281 6.63 23.13 -3.38
C ILE A 281 6.24 21.67 -3.69
N LEU A 282 7.19 20.90 -4.21
CA LEU A 282 7.03 19.48 -4.54
C LEU A 282 7.43 18.60 -3.34
N ILE A 283 6.49 17.91 -2.71
CA ILE A 283 6.71 17.12 -1.50
C ILE A 283 6.56 15.61 -1.77
N ASP A 284 7.59 14.85 -1.37
CA ASP A 284 7.54 13.39 -1.35
C ASP A 284 6.85 12.91 -0.05
N MET A 285 5.57 12.52 -0.16
CA MET A 285 4.77 12.00 0.97
C MET A 285 5.09 10.53 1.28
N ARG A 286 6.33 10.09 1.02
CA ARG A 286 6.85 8.76 1.32
C ARG A 286 7.84 8.79 2.49
N ASN A 287 8.13 7.63 3.04
CA ASN A 287 9.17 7.50 4.06
C ASN A 287 10.56 7.58 3.38
N HIS A 288 11.59 8.04 4.09
CA HIS A 288 12.93 8.28 3.51
C HIS A 288 13.51 7.07 2.76
N TYR A 289 13.22 5.84 3.20
CA TYR A 289 13.71 4.62 2.57
C TYR A 289 13.08 4.38 1.18
N GLU A 290 11.91 4.95 0.91
CA GLU A 290 11.28 4.92 -0.41
C GLU A 290 11.92 5.98 -1.33
N SER A 291 12.13 7.20 -0.81
CA SER A 291 12.73 8.31 -1.55
C SER A 291 14.23 8.13 -1.83
N SER A 292 14.92 7.32 -1.02
CA SER A 292 16.37 7.06 -1.13
C SER A 292 16.75 6.34 -2.43
N ILE A 293 15.87 5.51 -3.00
CA ILE A 293 16.15 4.74 -4.24
C ILE A 293 15.53 5.37 -5.49
N GLY A 294 14.71 6.41 -5.35
CA GLY A 294 14.15 7.16 -6.46
C GLY A 294 13.16 8.23 -5.99
N HIS A 295 13.06 9.33 -6.73
CA HIS A 295 12.20 10.49 -6.42
C HIS A 295 12.06 11.37 -7.67
N PHE A 296 11.09 12.29 -7.66
CA PHE A 296 11.03 13.35 -8.65
C PHE A 296 12.18 14.36 -8.45
N GLU A 297 12.69 14.92 -9.55
CA GLU A 297 13.63 16.04 -9.55
C GLU A 297 13.07 17.21 -8.70
N HIS A 298 13.96 17.92 -7.98
CA HIS A 298 13.64 19.03 -7.07
C HIS A 298 12.69 18.72 -5.88
N ALA A 299 12.22 17.48 -5.71
CA ALA A 299 11.32 17.12 -4.61
C ALA A 299 11.97 17.31 -3.22
N ILE A 300 11.21 17.90 -2.31
CA ILE A 300 11.49 17.94 -0.87
C ILE A 300 11.20 16.55 -0.30
N ARG A 301 12.19 15.93 0.35
CA ARG A 301 12.14 14.56 0.87
C ARG A 301 12.38 14.56 2.40
N PRO A 302 11.34 14.46 3.23
CA PRO A 302 11.52 14.41 4.69
C PRO A 302 12.33 13.17 5.16
N ASP A 303 13.28 13.35 6.09
CA ASP A 303 14.02 12.24 6.73
C ASP A 303 13.16 11.57 7.82
N VAL A 304 12.11 10.86 7.37
CA VAL A 304 11.03 10.33 8.22
C VAL A 304 10.88 8.83 8.04
N THR A 305 10.47 8.13 9.10
CA THR A 305 10.33 6.66 9.12
C THR A 305 8.88 6.19 9.03
N THR A 306 7.93 7.07 9.31
CA THR A 306 6.49 6.83 9.32
C THR A 306 5.73 7.94 8.57
N PHE A 307 4.50 7.62 8.15
CA PHE A 307 3.64 8.60 7.49
C PHE A 307 3.19 9.73 8.43
N LYS A 308 3.04 9.47 9.75
CA LYS A 308 2.81 10.52 10.74
C LYS A 308 3.92 11.58 10.71
N GLU A 309 5.16 11.15 10.90
CA GLU A 309 6.33 12.04 10.86
C GLU A 309 6.43 12.81 9.52
N ASN A 310 5.98 12.21 8.42
CA ASN A 310 5.89 12.89 7.12
C ASN A 310 4.79 13.97 7.09
N VAL A 311 3.61 13.72 7.65
CA VAL A 311 2.52 14.70 7.77
C VAL A 311 2.93 15.88 8.67
N ASP A 312 3.54 15.59 9.83
CA ASP A 312 4.07 16.62 10.73
C ASP A 312 5.10 17.51 9.99
N ALA A 313 6.07 16.90 9.29
CA ALA A 313 7.08 17.62 8.51
C ALA A 313 6.50 18.39 7.30
N MET A 314 5.45 17.87 6.65
CA MET A 314 4.76 18.52 5.54
C MET A 314 4.04 19.80 6.00
N LEU A 315 3.41 19.78 7.17
CA LEU A 315 2.80 20.98 7.75
C LEU A 315 3.86 22.07 8.03
N ASP A 316 5.02 21.70 8.58
CA ASP A 316 6.15 22.63 8.78
C ASP A 316 6.74 23.16 7.45
N ILE A 317 6.80 22.33 6.39
CA ILE A 317 7.25 22.73 5.04
C ILE A 317 6.28 23.74 4.42
N CYS A 318 4.97 23.59 4.64
CA CYS A 318 3.91 24.37 4.00
C CYS A 318 3.53 25.65 4.75
N LYS A 319 3.83 25.74 6.05
CA LYS A 319 3.48 26.88 6.92
C LYS A 319 3.90 28.25 6.33
N GLY A 320 2.94 29.17 6.21
CA GLY A 320 3.16 30.52 5.65
C GLY A 320 3.26 30.54 4.13
N LYS A 321 2.69 29.53 3.45
CA LYS A 321 2.72 29.36 1.98
C LYS A 321 1.33 28.96 1.45
N GLU A 322 0.27 29.41 2.12
CA GLU A 322 -1.13 29.04 1.87
C GLU A 322 -1.62 29.45 0.47
N ASP A 323 -0.96 30.46 -0.13
CA ASP A 323 -1.16 30.96 -1.49
C ASP A 323 -0.28 30.30 -2.57
N GLN A 324 0.70 29.45 -2.21
CA GLN A 324 1.63 28.83 -3.16
C GLN A 324 1.09 27.49 -3.71
N GLU A 325 1.57 27.09 -4.88
CA GLU A 325 1.24 25.77 -5.45
C GLU A 325 2.02 24.65 -4.75
N ILE A 326 1.30 23.74 -4.12
CA ILE A 326 1.86 22.56 -3.45
C ILE A 326 1.56 21.33 -4.30
N TYR A 327 2.62 20.69 -4.79
CA TYR A 327 2.54 19.41 -5.50
C TYR A 327 2.95 18.29 -4.55
N MET A 328 2.18 17.19 -4.50
CA MET A 328 2.52 16.06 -3.64
C MET A 328 2.33 14.70 -4.31
N TYR A 329 3.22 13.76 -3.99
CA TYR A 329 3.19 12.41 -4.54
C TYR A 329 3.56 11.36 -3.51
N CYS A 330 3.12 10.12 -3.77
CA CYS A 330 3.58 8.93 -3.09
C CYS A 330 3.44 7.72 -4.02
N THR A 331 3.76 6.52 -3.54
CA THR A 331 3.77 5.26 -4.32
C THR A 331 2.50 5.05 -5.16
N GLY A 332 1.32 5.25 -4.57
CA GLY A 332 0.02 4.88 -5.17
C GLY A 332 -1.14 5.85 -4.91
N GLY A 333 -0.88 7.07 -4.43
CA GLY A 333 -1.88 8.12 -4.22
C GLY A 333 -2.45 8.26 -2.79
N ILE A 334 -2.79 7.17 -2.07
CA ILE A 334 -3.59 7.24 -0.83
C ILE A 334 -3.08 8.22 0.25
N ARG A 335 -1.76 8.32 0.45
CA ARG A 335 -1.15 9.27 1.42
C ARG A 335 -1.41 10.73 1.01
N CYS A 336 -1.43 11.01 -0.28
CA CYS A 336 -1.60 12.35 -0.83
C CYS A 336 -3.07 12.79 -0.89
N THR A 337 -4.03 11.88 -1.12
CA THR A 337 -5.47 12.21 -0.95
C THR A 337 -5.72 12.73 0.45
N ARG A 338 -5.23 12.01 1.47
CA ARG A 338 -5.43 12.38 2.88
C ARG A 338 -4.63 13.60 3.31
N SER A 339 -3.35 13.70 2.90
CA SER A 339 -2.51 14.87 3.20
C SER A 339 -2.97 16.14 2.49
N GLY A 340 -3.44 15.99 1.25
CA GLY A 340 -4.00 17.08 0.45
C GLY A 340 -5.30 17.58 1.05
N ALA A 341 -6.20 16.68 1.45
CA ALA A 341 -7.44 17.04 2.14
C ALA A 341 -7.20 17.77 3.48
N LEU A 342 -6.16 17.40 4.22
CA LEU A 342 -5.72 18.12 5.41
C LEU A 342 -5.23 19.54 5.08
N LEU A 343 -4.35 19.72 4.08
CA LEU A 343 -3.91 21.06 3.65
C LEU A 343 -5.08 21.91 3.11
N LYS A 344 -5.94 21.33 2.27
CA LYS A 344 -7.14 21.99 1.75
C LYS A 344 -8.08 22.44 2.87
N SER A 345 -8.19 21.66 3.95
CA SER A 345 -8.96 22.04 5.15
C SER A 345 -8.27 23.10 6.00
N ASN A 346 -6.93 23.12 6.01
CA ASN A 346 -6.10 24.16 6.64
C ASN A 346 -5.98 25.45 5.78
N GLY A 347 -6.84 25.65 4.78
CA GLY A 347 -6.94 26.89 4.00
C GLY A 347 -6.02 26.99 2.78
N PHE A 348 -5.21 25.98 2.46
CA PHE A 348 -4.30 26.02 1.31
C PHE A 348 -5.08 26.03 -0.01
N LYS A 349 -4.73 26.97 -0.90
CA LYS A 349 -5.53 27.25 -2.11
C LYS A 349 -5.26 26.25 -3.23
N SER A 350 -4.02 26.15 -3.72
CA SER A 350 -3.63 25.18 -4.74
C SER A 350 -2.85 24.01 -4.14
N VAL A 351 -3.50 22.84 -4.08
CA VAL A 351 -2.87 21.58 -3.67
C VAL A 351 -3.14 20.55 -4.77
N LYS A 352 -2.07 20.15 -5.47
CA LYS A 352 -2.07 19.24 -6.62
C LYS A 352 -1.42 17.90 -6.23
N MET A 353 -1.93 16.79 -6.73
CA MET A 353 -1.33 15.47 -6.48
C MET A 353 -1.31 14.53 -7.68
N LEU A 354 -0.29 13.68 -7.72
CA LEU A 354 -0.13 12.65 -8.76
C LEU A 354 -1.16 11.52 -8.59
N ARG A 355 -2.13 11.46 -9.51
CA ARG A 355 -3.18 10.43 -9.59
C ARG A 355 -2.55 9.06 -9.85
N GLY A 356 -2.81 8.09 -8.96
CA GLY A 356 -2.19 6.76 -9.02
C GLY A 356 -0.72 6.72 -8.57
N GLY A 357 -0.13 7.85 -8.19
CA GLY A 357 1.21 7.93 -7.63
C GLY A 357 2.34 7.54 -8.58
N VAL A 358 3.52 7.31 -8.01
CA VAL A 358 4.74 6.92 -8.74
C VAL A 358 4.53 5.66 -9.57
N THR A 359 3.71 4.70 -9.12
CA THR A 359 3.38 3.50 -9.91
C THR A 359 2.68 3.84 -11.23
N ALA A 360 1.72 4.77 -11.23
CA ALA A 360 1.04 5.18 -12.45
C ALA A 360 1.95 6.03 -13.36
N TYR A 361 2.78 6.90 -12.78
CA TYR A 361 3.74 7.69 -13.55
C TYR A 361 4.83 6.82 -14.21
N GLY A 362 5.35 5.82 -13.49
CA GLY A 362 6.33 4.90 -14.06
C GLY A 362 5.77 4.08 -15.22
N ARG A 363 4.51 3.61 -15.10
CA ARG A 363 3.80 2.97 -16.23
C ARG A 363 3.62 3.94 -17.39
N TYR A 364 3.20 5.19 -17.17
CA TYR A 364 3.13 6.20 -18.23
C TYR A 364 4.46 6.37 -18.98
N ILE A 365 5.60 6.43 -18.28
CA ILE A 365 6.93 6.48 -18.91
C ILE A 365 7.26 5.20 -19.69
N GLN A 366 6.85 4.03 -19.21
CA GLN A 366 6.97 2.78 -19.97
C GLN A 366 6.10 2.79 -21.24
N ASP A 367 4.81 3.08 -21.10
CA ASP A 367 3.84 3.14 -22.20
C ASP A 367 4.31 4.14 -23.28
N GLN A 368 4.84 5.30 -22.89
CA GLN A 368 5.44 6.27 -23.82
C GLN A 368 6.68 5.73 -24.55
N ARG A 369 7.57 5.00 -23.87
CA ARG A 369 8.75 4.37 -24.52
C ARG A 369 8.33 3.32 -25.54
N GLU A 370 7.37 2.46 -25.17
CA GLU A 370 6.83 1.43 -26.05
C GLU A 370 6.15 2.04 -27.30
N LEU A 371 5.42 3.15 -27.13
CA LEU A 371 4.85 3.93 -28.25
C LEU A 371 5.94 4.52 -29.16
N ARG A 372 6.97 5.19 -28.61
CA ARG A 372 8.06 5.76 -29.44
C ARG A 372 8.78 4.70 -30.26
N ILE A 373 9.05 3.53 -29.66
CA ILE A 373 9.66 2.38 -30.35
C ILE A 373 8.74 1.86 -31.48
N ALA A 374 7.44 1.75 -31.23
CA ALA A 374 6.47 1.31 -32.25
C ALA A 374 6.32 2.30 -33.43
N GLU A 375 6.54 3.59 -33.19
CA GLU A 375 6.58 4.65 -34.21
C GLU A 375 7.93 4.77 -34.94
N GLY A 376 8.96 4.02 -34.52
CA GLY A 376 10.32 4.13 -35.06
C GLY A 376 11.06 5.40 -34.63
N ARG A 377 10.67 6.03 -33.51
CA ARG A 377 11.31 7.25 -32.98
C ARG A 377 12.37 6.89 -31.93
N ASP A 378 13.64 7.16 -32.25
CA ASP A 378 14.81 6.94 -31.38
C ASP A 378 15.02 8.07 -30.32
N GLU A 379 13.98 8.87 -30.06
CA GLU A 379 14.01 9.93 -29.05
C GLU A 379 13.80 9.35 -27.64
N GLU A 380 14.76 9.56 -26.73
CA GLU A 380 14.61 9.12 -25.34
C GLU A 380 13.43 9.81 -24.65
N VAL A 381 12.49 9.02 -24.12
CA VAL A 381 11.44 9.50 -23.22
C VAL A 381 12.06 9.87 -21.88
N LYS A 382 12.50 11.14 -21.79
CA LYS A 382 13.02 11.75 -20.56
C LYS A 382 12.00 11.61 -19.43
N SER A 383 12.45 11.18 -18.26
CA SER A 383 11.64 11.17 -17.04
C SER A 383 12.18 12.15 -16.00
N ILE A 384 11.27 12.94 -15.43
CA ILE A 384 11.50 13.78 -14.23
C ILE A 384 11.45 12.99 -12.92
N TYR A 385 11.02 11.72 -12.94
CA TYR A 385 11.28 10.77 -11.83
C TYR A 385 12.57 10.00 -12.11
N LYS A 386 13.44 9.94 -11.10
CA LYS A 386 14.75 9.29 -11.18
C LYS A 386 14.80 7.99 -10.39
N GLY A 387 15.49 6.98 -10.92
CA GLY A 387 15.73 5.69 -10.26
C GLY A 387 14.49 4.82 -10.13
N LYS A 388 14.28 4.26 -8.93
CA LYS A 388 13.30 3.19 -8.67
C LYS A 388 12.13 3.62 -7.79
N ASN A 389 10.96 3.03 -8.00
CA ASN A 389 9.81 3.15 -7.13
C ASN A 389 9.82 2.03 -6.07
N PHE A 390 9.90 2.37 -4.77
CA PHE A 390 9.88 1.37 -3.71
C PHE A 390 8.52 0.66 -3.61
N THR A 391 8.54 -0.67 -3.61
CA THR A 391 7.32 -1.50 -3.49
C THR A 391 7.28 -2.27 -2.17
N PHE A 392 6.09 -2.36 -1.58
CA PHE A 392 5.88 -2.95 -0.24
C PHE A 392 5.78 -4.49 -0.26
N ASP A 393 6.29 -5.14 -1.30
CA ASP A 393 6.18 -6.58 -1.55
C ASP A 393 7.56 -7.21 -1.82
N LYS A 394 7.62 -8.42 -2.38
CA LYS A 394 8.90 -9.12 -2.63
C LYS A 394 9.87 -8.36 -3.53
N ARG A 395 9.36 -7.48 -4.41
CA ARG A 395 10.16 -6.80 -5.44
C ARG A 395 11.07 -5.73 -4.84
N LEU A 396 10.64 -5.07 -3.75
CA LEU A 396 11.34 -4.00 -3.01
C LEU A 396 11.75 -2.76 -3.84
N GLY A 397 11.60 -2.80 -5.17
CA GLY A 397 11.77 -1.70 -6.10
C GLY A 397 11.27 -2.11 -7.48
N GLU A 398 10.78 -1.15 -8.26
CA GLU A 398 10.54 -1.28 -9.70
C GLU A 398 11.25 -0.10 -10.41
N PRO A 399 12.08 -0.33 -11.46
CA PRO A 399 12.82 0.74 -12.13
C PRO A 399 11.91 1.65 -12.96
N ILE A 400 12.25 2.94 -13.03
CA ILE A 400 11.65 3.94 -13.93
C ILE A 400 12.75 4.57 -14.81
N THR A 401 13.91 4.88 -14.23
CA THR A 401 15.17 5.11 -14.94
C THR A 401 16.29 4.25 -14.34
N ASP A 402 17.40 4.11 -15.07
CA ASP A 402 18.57 3.33 -14.66
C ASP A 402 19.48 4.07 -13.65
N GLU A 403 19.08 5.26 -13.19
CA GLU A 403 19.83 6.10 -12.27
C GLU A 403 19.89 5.50 -10.85
N VAL A 404 21.05 4.97 -10.48
CA VAL A 404 21.31 4.43 -9.14
C VAL A 404 21.64 5.56 -8.16
N LEU A 405 20.59 6.14 -7.56
CA LEU A 405 20.70 7.30 -6.65
C LEU A 405 21.24 6.96 -5.25
N ALA A 406 21.31 5.68 -4.90
CA ALA A 406 21.62 5.21 -3.55
C ALA A 406 23.02 4.60 -3.41
N THR A 407 23.49 4.47 -2.17
CA THR A 407 24.74 3.79 -1.84
C THR A 407 24.55 2.70 -0.80
N CYS A 408 25.36 1.65 -0.88
CA CYS A 408 25.43 0.56 0.09
C CYS A 408 25.65 1.11 1.51
N HIS A 409 24.73 0.80 2.44
CA HIS A 409 24.79 1.24 3.84
C HIS A 409 25.98 0.68 4.63
N ILE A 410 26.75 -0.23 4.03
CA ILE A 410 27.95 -0.85 4.63
C ILE A 410 29.23 -0.21 4.05
N CYS A 411 29.49 -0.31 2.74
CA CYS A 411 30.73 0.19 2.11
C CYS A 411 30.62 1.58 1.45
N GLY A 412 29.42 2.02 1.06
CA GLY A 412 29.19 3.24 0.28
C GLY A 412 29.35 3.12 -1.24
N THR A 413 29.54 1.92 -1.81
CA THR A 413 29.47 1.69 -3.26
C THR A 413 28.06 2.00 -3.78
N ALA A 414 27.92 2.58 -4.98
CA ALA A 414 26.62 2.83 -5.60
C ALA A 414 25.83 1.52 -5.79
N CYS A 415 24.62 1.47 -5.24
CA CYS A 415 23.62 0.41 -5.43
C CYS A 415 22.32 0.84 -4.74
N ASP A 416 21.18 0.32 -5.20
CA ASP A 416 19.84 0.60 -4.67
C ASP A 416 19.11 -0.67 -4.18
N THR A 417 19.78 -1.83 -4.23
CA THR A 417 19.21 -3.12 -3.86
C THR A 417 18.95 -3.22 -2.36
N TYR A 418 17.66 -3.17 -2.00
CA TYR A 418 17.20 -3.45 -0.64
C TYR A 418 17.27 -4.93 -0.28
N SER A 419 17.65 -5.19 0.97
CA SER A 419 17.53 -6.50 1.63
C SER A 419 17.18 -6.30 3.10
N ASN A 420 16.65 -7.33 3.76
CA ASN A 420 16.53 -7.38 5.21
C ASN A 420 17.70 -8.16 5.80
N CYS A 421 18.29 -7.65 6.88
CA CYS A 421 19.36 -8.34 7.62
C CYS A 421 18.98 -9.77 8.03
N SER A 422 19.77 -10.78 7.61
CA SER A 422 19.54 -12.22 7.86
C SER A 422 19.28 -12.59 9.33
N ASN A 423 19.87 -11.86 10.28
CA ASN A 423 19.52 -11.97 11.69
C ASN A 423 18.07 -11.48 11.90
N MET A 424 17.13 -12.40 12.14
CA MET A 424 15.70 -12.09 12.31
C MET A 424 15.37 -11.21 13.53
N ALA A 425 16.22 -11.18 14.57
CA ALA A 425 16.07 -10.24 15.69
C ALA A 425 16.56 -8.83 15.32
N CYS A 426 17.40 -8.72 14.28
CA CYS A 426 17.78 -7.46 13.65
C CYS A 426 16.74 -7.04 12.60
N ASN A 427 16.53 -7.83 11.53
CA ASN A 427 15.58 -7.61 10.43
C ASN A 427 15.62 -6.21 9.77
N LEU A 428 16.72 -5.47 9.96
CA LEU A 428 16.92 -4.12 9.43
C LEU A 428 16.84 -4.14 7.90
N LEU A 429 15.93 -3.35 7.33
CA LEU A 429 15.89 -3.04 5.91
C LEU A 429 17.09 -2.14 5.58
N MET A 430 17.88 -2.53 4.59
CA MET A 430 19.15 -1.88 4.25
C MET A 430 19.45 -2.01 2.76
N ILE A 431 20.11 -0.99 2.21
CA ILE A 431 20.66 -1.04 0.86
C ILE A 431 22.03 -1.72 0.95
N SER A 432 22.25 -2.81 0.23
CA SER A 432 23.49 -3.59 0.30
C SER A 432 23.91 -4.15 -1.06
N CYS A 433 25.10 -3.77 -1.52
CA CYS A 433 25.69 -4.32 -2.74
C CYS A 433 25.98 -5.83 -2.61
N PRO A 434 26.08 -6.59 -3.72
CA PRO A 434 26.30 -8.04 -3.68
C PRO A 434 27.54 -8.44 -2.88
N ALA A 435 28.65 -7.72 -3.02
CA ALA A 435 29.89 -7.97 -2.28
C ALA A 435 29.70 -7.86 -0.75
N CYS A 436 28.90 -6.89 -0.27
CA CYS A 436 28.59 -6.77 1.15
C CYS A 436 27.60 -7.85 1.60
N GLN A 437 26.61 -8.23 0.77
CA GLN A 437 25.70 -9.34 1.08
C GLN A 437 26.48 -10.67 1.23
N GLN A 438 27.48 -10.92 0.37
CA GLN A 438 28.36 -12.08 0.49
C GLN A 438 29.27 -11.99 1.73
N LYS A 439 30.05 -10.90 1.87
CA LYS A 439 31.02 -10.71 2.96
C LYS A 439 30.38 -10.79 4.36
N HIS A 440 29.17 -10.26 4.52
CA HIS A 440 28.47 -10.19 5.81
C HIS A 440 27.27 -11.15 5.91
N GLN A 441 27.18 -12.18 5.04
CA GLN A 441 26.16 -13.23 5.08
C GLN A 441 24.71 -12.71 5.10
N GLY A 442 24.45 -11.65 4.33
CA GLY A 442 23.17 -10.93 4.27
C GLY A 442 22.81 -10.13 5.52
N THR A 443 23.75 -9.91 6.44
CA THR A 443 23.54 -9.11 7.67
C THR A 443 23.94 -7.65 7.50
N CYS A 444 23.55 -6.79 8.45
CA CYS A 444 23.81 -5.34 8.40
C CYS A 444 25.23 -4.91 8.80
N GLY A 445 26.24 -5.70 8.44
CA GLY A 445 27.66 -5.39 8.60
C GLY A 445 28.23 -5.60 10.00
N SER A 446 27.44 -5.38 11.06
CA SER A 446 27.87 -5.49 12.45
C SER A 446 28.17 -6.94 12.87
N GLU A 447 29.34 -7.15 13.49
CA GLU A 447 29.90 -8.44 13.92
C GLU A 447 28.88 -9.32 14.65
N SER A 448 28.25 -8.82 15.73
CA SER A 448 27.20 -9.52 16.49
C SER A 448 25.99 -10.03 15.67
N CYS A 449 25.73 -9.48 14.48
CA CYS A 449 24.74 -10.04 13.56
C CYS A 449 25.32 -11.13 12.65
N VAL A 450 26.59 -11.00 12.23
CA VAL A 450 27.32 -12.01 11.47
C VAL A 450 27.52 -13.27 12.32
N GLU A 451 28.05 -13.12 13.54
CA GLU A 451 28.30 -14.19 14.51
C GLU A 451 27.02 -14.98 14.82
N MET A 452 25.93 -14.28 15.18
CA MET A 452 24.64 -14.92 15.47
C MET A 452 24.07 -15.70 14.27
N VAL A 453 24.31 -15.24 13.04
CA VAL A 453 23.88 -15.94 11.82
C VAL A 453 24.77 -17.14 11.51
N GLN A 454 26.08 -17.03 11.71
CA GLN A 454 27.02 -18.15 11.62
C GLN A 454 26.68 -19.25 12.62
N GLU A 455 26.43 -18.89 13.89
CA GLU A 455 25.99 -19.84 14.93
C GLU A 455 24.72 -20.59 14.52
N LEU A 456 23.73 -19.89 13.94
CA LEU A 456 22.48 -20.51 13.50
C LEU A 456 22.70 -21.44 12.30
N TYR A 457 23.59 -21.10 11.37
CA TYR A 457 23.99 -22.01 10.28
C TYR A 457 24.72 -23.26 10.78
N GLU A 458 25.65 -23.14 11.73
CA GLU A 458 26.33 -24.31 12.30
C GLU A 458 25.40 -25.19 13.15
N LYS A 459 24.44 -24.58 13.86
CA LYS A 459 23.36 -25.32 14.55
C LYS A 459 22.46 -26.04 13.54
N GLN A 460 22.14 -25.42 12.39
CA GLN A 460 21.39 -26.08 11.32
C GLN A 460 22.14 -27.27 10.72
N LYS A 461 23.42 -27.11 10.36
CA LYS A 461 24.26 -28.20 9.80
C LYS A 461 24.30 -29.42 10.74
N LYS A 462 24.38 -29.19 12.05
CA LYS A 462 24.34 -30.26 13.06
C LYS A 462 22.99 -30.98 13.10
N ILE A 463 21.87 -30.26 12.95
CA ILE A 463 20.53 -30.87 12.83
C ILE A 463 20.40 -31.67 11.52
N ASP A 464 20.76 -31.09 10.38
CA ASP A 464 20.62 -31.74 9.05
C ASP A 464 21.51 -32.99 8.90
N LYS A 465 22.59 -33.10 9.71
CA LYS A 465 23.46 -34.28 9.85
C LYS A 465 22.89 -35.31 10.84
N ASN A 466 22.53 -34.89 12.05
CA ASN A 466 22.14 -35.81 13.13
C ASN A 466 20.69 -36.29 13.01
N HIS A 467 19.82 -35.51 12.36
CA HIS A 467 18.40 -35.75 12.21
C HIS A 467 17.97 -35.50 10.74
N PRO A 468 18.36 -36.37 9.79
CA PRO A 468 18.06 -36.16 8.36
C PRO A 468 16.55 -36.04 8.06
N GLY A 469 15.68 -36.65 8.88
CA GLY A 469 14.23 -36.47 8.80
C GLY A 469 13.70 -35.08 9.21
N LEU A 470 14.54 -34.22 9.78
CA LEU A 470 14.24 -32.81 10.07
C LEU A 470 14.83 -31.84 9.03
N ARG A 471 15.45 -32.36 7.96
CA ARG A 471 16.13 -31.53 6.94
C ARG A 471 15.17 -30.50 6.34
N GLY A 472 15.52 -29.22 6.49
CA GLY A 472 14.68 -28.09 6.07
C GLY A 472 13.83 -27.46 7.18
N MET A 473 13.68 -28.11 8.35
CA MET A 473 13.23 -27.42 9.56
C MET A 473 14.35 -26.50 10.06
N LYS A 474 14.14 -25.18 9.94
CA LYS A 474 15.11 -24.19 10.42
C LYS A 474 15.21 -24.19 11.95
N ALA A 475 16.44 -24.21 12.47
CA ALA A 475 16.76 -24.06 13.89
C ALA A 475 16.20 -22.74 14.46
N ARG A 476 15.15 -22.82 15.28
CA ARG A 476 14.51 -21.66 15.94
C ARG A 476 14.89 -21.58 17.41
N LEU A 477 16.03 -20.96 17.73
CA LEU A 477 16.35 -20.58 19.11
C LEU A 477 15.56 -19.33 19.51
N GLY A 478 14.55 -19.50 20.37
CA GLY A 478 13.94 -18.47 21.23
C GLY A 478 13.14 -17.32 20.58
N VAL A 479 13.46 -16.94 19.33
CA VAL A 479 12.84 -15.79 18.67
C VAL A 479 11.44 -16.16 18.18
N GLN A 480 10.40 -15.62 18.84
CA GLN A 480 9.13 -15.41 18.15
C GLN A 480 9.37 -14.43 16.98
N PRO A 481 9.06 -14.79 15.73
CA PRO A 481 9.19 -13.87 14.61
C PRO A 481 8.22 -12.69 14.79
N PHE A 482 8.74 -11.53 15.20
CA PHE A 482 7.94 -10.31 15.21
C PHE A 482 7.48 -10.07 13.76
N HIS A 483 6.15 -9.94 13.58
CA HIS A 483 5.47 -10.43 12.38
C HIS A 483 6.12 -10.09 11.03
N GLU A 484 6.02 -11.02 10.08
CA GLU A 484 6.59 -11.07 8.70
C GLU A 484 6.45 -9.80 7.82
N HIS A 485 5.80 -8.73 8.30
CA HIS A 485 5.38 -7.56 7.53
C HIS A 485 5.67 -6.20 8.20
N ARG A 486 6.43 -6.13 9.31
CA ARG A 486 7.01 -4.85 9.77
C ARG A 486 8.44 -4.70 9.27
N LEU A 487 8.62 -3.87 8.25
CA LEU A 487 9.94 -3.38 7.83
C LEU A 487 10.58 -2.65 9.03
N ARG A 488 11.73 -3.11 9.51
CA ARG A 488 12.50 -2.37 10.52
C ARG A 488 13.43 -1.40 9.81
N VAL A 489 13.12 -0.12 9.90
CA VAL A 489 13.92 0.97 9.33
C VAL A 489 14.56 1.80 10.44
N ARG A 490 15.45 2.72 10.06
CA ARG A 490 16.10 3.73 10.91
C ARG A 490 16.17 5.03 10.11
N PRO A 491 16.17 6.23 10.72
CA PRO A 491 16.35 7.49 10.00
C PRO A 491 17.63 7.49 9.16
N LEU A 492 17.65 8.22 8.03
CA LEU A 492 18.74 8.22 7.06
C LEU A 492 20.07 8.58 7.72
N LYS A 493 20.08 9.62 8.55
CA LYS A 493 21.24 10.06 9.35
C LYS A 493 21.83 8.94 10.23
N VAL A 494 21.03 7.98 10.69
CA VAL A 494 21.52 6.84 11.50
C VAL A 494 22.18 5.78 10.63
N MET A 495 21.74 5.62 9.37
CA MET A 495 22.33 4.70 8.40
C MET A 495 23.63 5.28 7.82
N GLU A 496 23.69 6.58 7.53
CA GLU A 496 24.90 7.26 7.07
C GLU A 496 26.01 7.27 8.12
N ASN A 497 25.67 7.54 9.40
CA ASN A 497 26.64 7.50 10.49
C ASN A 497 27.19 6.08 10.75
N ARG A 498 26.46 5.02 10.40
CA ARG A 498 26.98 3.64 10.45
C ARG A 498 28.07 3.42 9.40
N ARG A 499 27.87 3.89 8.16
CA ARG A 499 28.87 3.82 7.08
C ARG A 499 30.18 4.51 7.49
N ASN A 500 30.08 5.68 8.13
CA ASN A 500 31.26 6.44 8.56
C ASN A 500 32.05 5.72 9.66
N LYS A 501 31.38 4.99 10.57
CA LYS A 501 32.00 4.13 11.58
C LYS A 501 32.55 2.79 11.06
N ALA A 502 32.31 2.44 9.79
CA ALA A 502 32.87 1.27 9.12
C ALA A 502 34.03 1.63 8.16
N ARG A 503 34.50 2.88 8.23
CA ARG A 503 35.68 3.42 7.51
C ARG A 503 36.80 3.88 8.45
N LEU A 504 36.60 3.69 9.75
CA LEU A 504 37.54 3.90 10.85
C LEU A 504 37.79 2.55 11.53
#